data_AF-A0AAV9REC0-F1
#
_entry.id   AF-A0AAV9REC0-F1
#
_cell.length_a   1.000
_cell.length_b   1.000
_cell.length_c   1.000
_cell.angle_alpha   90.00
_cell.angle_beta   90.00
_cell.angle_gamma   90.00
#
_symmetry.space_group_name_H-M   'P 1'
#
loop_
_entity.id
_entity.type
_entity.pdbx_description
1 polymer ?
#
loop_
_entity_poly.entity_id
_entity_poly.type
_entity_poly.pdbx_seq_one_letter_code
_entity_poly.pdbx_strand_id
1 'polypeptide(L)'
;MSGGLDVLQMKEEDVLKFLAAGTHLGGMNLDFQMEQYVYKRKSDGIYIINLKKTWEKLLLAARAIVAIENPADVCVISSRNTGQRAVLKFASATGATTFHGRFTPGTFTNQIQAAFREPRLLIVTDPRADHQPLTEASYVNIPTIALCNTDSPLRYVDISIPCNNKGHHSVGLMWWMLAREVLRMRGTISREHPWEVMPDLYFYRDPEEIEKEEQAAAEKAVVKEEFQGEWSAPQAEFAQPEVTDWSEGVAVPSVPIQQFPAAAAPVKTGETFAAEDWSTQPATEDWSTAPTAQASDWGGATSDWS
;
A
#
# COMPACT_ATOMS: atom_id res chain seq x y z
N MET A 1 -27.27 7.60 -1.21
CA MET A 1 -27.97 6.39 -1.68
C MET A 1 -26.96 5.40 -2.25
N SER A 2 -26.73 4.25 -1.61
CA SER A 2 -25.86 3.17 -2.12
C SER A 2 -26.39 2.46 -3.39
N GLY A 3 -27.46 2.96 -4.00
CA GLY A 3 -28.20 2.33 -5.09
C GLY A 3 -29.20 1.27 -4.64
N GLY A 4 -29.32 1.00 -3.33
CA GLY A 4 -30.21 -0.06 -2.82
C GLY A 4 -29.74 -1.48 -3.18
N LEU A 5 -28.50 -1.64 -3.64
CA LEU A 5 -27.93 -2.92 -4.03
C LEU A 5 -27.25 -3.57 -2.83
N ASP A 6 -27.67 -4.80 -2.48
CA ASP A 6 -27.13 -5.55 -1.34
C ASP A 6 -25.62 -5.82 -1.46
N VAL A 7 -25.14 -6.05 -2.68
CA VAL A 7 -23.71 -6.23 -3.02
C VAL A 7 -22.85 -4.97 -2.75
N LEU A 8 -23.48 -3.79 -2.63
CA LEU A 8 -22.83 -2.52 -2.30
C LEU A 8 -23.11 -2.06 -0.86
N GLN A 9 -23.76 -2.88 -0.03
CA GLN A 9 -23.94 -2.57 1.38
C GLN A 9 -22.61 -2.59 2.14
N MET A 10 -22.60 -1.89 3.27
CA MET A 10 -21.44 -1.76 4.14
C MET A 10 -21.22 -3.10 4.87
N LYS A 11 -20.09 -3.77 4.62
CA LYS A 11 -19.74 -5.03 5.30
C LYS A 11 -19.25 -4.79 6.73
N GLU A 12 -19.49 -5.74 7.63
CA GLU A 12 -19.06 -5.68 9.04
C GLU A 12 -17.54 -5.47 9.19
N GLU A 13 -16.74 -6.20 8.41
CA GLU A 13 -15.29 -6.02 8.35
C GLU A 13 -14.85 -4.59 8.04
N ASP A 14 -15.62 -3.84 7.25
CA ASP A 14 -15.30 -2.46 6.88
C ASP A 14 -15.75 -1.49 7.98
N VAL A 15 -16.88 -1.76 8.65
CA VAL A 15 -17.29 -1.05 9.88
C VAL A 15 -16.19 -1.15 10.94
N LEU A 16 -15.64 -2.35 11.17
CA LEU A 16 -14.56 -2.57 12.14
C LEU A 16 -13.32 -1.74 11.83
N LYS A 17 -12.88 -1.71 10.56
CA LYS A 17 -11.75 -0.84 10.13
C LYS A 17 -12.04 0.64 10.38
N PHE A 18 -13.26 1.11 10.06
CA PHE A 18 -13.69 2.50 10.32
C PHE A 18 -13.71 2.88 11.81
N LEU A 19 -14.09 1.95 12.68
CA LEU A 19 -14.08 2.14 14.13
C LEU A 19 -12.65 2.17 14.68
N ALA A 20 -11.81 1.20 14.28
CA ALA A 20 -10.41 1.10 14.70
C ALA A 20 -9.57 2.34 14.30
N ALA A 21 -9.74 2.83 13.08
CA ALA A 21 -9.04 4.04 12.61
C ALA A 21 -9.64 5.37 13.12
N GLY A 22 -10.69 5.33 13.95
CA GLY A 22 -11.31 6.54 14.53
C GLY A 22 -12.02 7.45 13.51
N THR A 23 -12.45 6.91 12.37
CA THR A 23 -13.05 7.71 11.26
C THR A 23 -14.38 8.37 11.61
N HIS A 24 -15.08 7.80 12.61
CA HIS A 24 -16.36 8.26 13.13
C HIS A 24 -16.25 9.45 14.09
N LEU A 25 -15.04 9.82 14.53
CA LEU A 25 -14.79 10.92 15.45
C LEU A 25 -14.56 12.22 14.67
N GLY A 26 -15.51 13.15 14.72
CA GLY A 26 -15.40 14.45 14.09
C GLY A 26 -14.61 15.48 14.91
N GLY A 27 -14.78 16.76 14.58
CA GLY A 27 -14.28 17.89 15.37
C GLY A 27 -15.20 18.24 16.54
N MET A 28 -14.76 19.26 17.32
CA MET A 28 -15.57 19.89 18.37
C MET A 28 -16.56 20.93 17.83
N ASN A 29 -16.27 21.47 16.63
CA ASN A 29 -17.08 22.44 15.92
C ASN A 29 -17.82 21.74 14.76
N LEU A 30 -18.94 22.34 14.35
CA LEU A 30 -19.81 21.86 13.29
C LEU A 30 -20.12 23.00 12.33
N ASP A 31 -19.83 22.81 11.06
CA ASP A 31 -20.34 23.63 9.96
C ASP A 31 -21.82 23.29 9.68
N PHE A 32 -22.60 24.31 9.33
CA PHE A 32 -24.05 24.18 9.14
C PHE A 32 -24.42 23.22 7.99
N GLN A 33 -23.58 23.11 6.95
CA GLN A 33 -23.85 22.19 5.83
C GLN A 33 -23.42 20.75 6.16
N MET A 34 -22.54 20.57 7.15
CA MET A 34 -22.08 19.28 7.64
C MET A 34 -23.02 18.65 8.68
N GLU A 35 -23.97 19.40 9.25
CA GLU A 35 -24.96 18.89 10.22
C GLU A 35 -25.69 17.64 9.71
N GLN A 36 -26.04 17.60 8.43
CA GLN A 36 -26.68 16.44 7.80
C GLN A 36 -25.87 15.14 7.90
N TYR A 37 -24.55 15.18 8.12
CA TYR A 37 -23.68 14.01 8.20
C TYR A 37 -23.36 13.57 9.63
N VAL A 38 -23.69 14.40 10.62
CA VAL A 38 -23.53 14.08 12.04
C VAL A 38 -24.63 13.10 12.50
N TYR A 39 -24.29 12.25 13.46
CA TYR A 39 -25.23 11.37 14.15
C TYR A 39 -25.64 11.92 15.53
N LYS A 40 -24.65 12.23 16.38
CA LYS A 40 -24.88 12.81 17.71
C LYS A 40 -23.63 13.54 18.21
N ARG A 41 -23.77 14.40 19.22
CA ARG A 41 -22.65 14.95 19.98
C ARG A 41 -22.32 14.06 21.19
N LYS A 42 -21.04 13.89 21.52
CA LYS A 42 -20.57 13.22 22.75
C LYS A 42 -20.55 14.22 23.91
N SER A 43 -20.51 13.71 25.15
CA SER A 43 -20.23 14.48 26.38
C SER A 43 -19.02 15.40 26.24
N ASP A 44 -17.98 14.89 25.58
CA ASP A 44 -16.67 15.52 25.44
C ASP A 44 -16.66 16.65 24.39
N GLY A 45 -17.83 17.05 23.88
CA GLY A 45 -18.00 18.10 22.88
C GLY A 45 -17.76 17.66 21.43
N ILE A 46 -17.09 16.52 21.20
CA ILE A 46 -16.82 15.94 19.88
C ILE A 46 -18.12 15.46 19.21
N TYR A 47 -18.28 15.78 17.92
CA TYR A 47 -19.37 15.25 17.09
C TYR A 47 -19.03 13.86 16.52
N ILE A 48 -20.00 12.95 16.54
CA ILE A 48 -19.89 11.61 15.95
C ILE A 48 -20.49 11.64 14.55
N ILE A 49 -19.70 11.25 13.56
CA ILE A 49 -20.07 11.19 12.14
C ILE A 49 -20.86 9.89 11.85
N ASN A 50 -21.90 9.97 11.04
CA ASN A 50 -22.71 8.81 10.67
C ASN A 50 -22.03 7.96 9.58
N LEU A 51 -21.43 6.82 9.97
CA LEU A 51 -20.73 5.89 9.07
C LEU A 51 -21.56 5.38 7.87
N LYS A 52 -22.89 5.30 7.98
CA LYS A 52 -23.73 4.96 6.82
C LYS A 52 -23.64 6.04 5.74
N LYS A 53 -23.63 7.32 6.15
CA LYS A 53 -23.51 8.46 5.23
C LYS A 53 -22.08 8.61 4.68
N THR A 54 -21.04 8.24 5.44
CA THR A 54 -19.66 8.20 4.94
C THR A 54 -19.53 7.17 3.81
N TRP A 55 -20.04 5.94 4.01
CA TRP A 55 -20.04 4.87 3.02
C TRP A 55 -20.83 5.24 1.75
N GLU A 56 -22.04 5.78 1.91
CA GLU A 56 -22.87 6.18 0.76
C GLU A 56 -22.23 7.30 -0.08
N LYS A 57 -21.48 8.24 0.54
CA LYS A 57 -20.76 9.30 -0.16
C LYS A 57 -19.46 8.81 -0.79
N LEU A 58 -18.74 7.88 -0.14
CA LEU A 58 -17.57 7.21 -0.70
C LEU A 58 -17.92 6.43 -1.98
N LEU A 59 -19.04 5.69 -1.99
CA LEU A 59 -19.52 5.01 -3.19
C LEU A 59 -19.97 5.98 -4.30
N LEU A 60 -20.53 7.14 -3.95
CA LEU A 60 -20.90 8.17 -4.91
C LEU A 60 -19.65 8.76 -5.58
N ALA A 61 -18.62 9.07 -4.78
CA ALA A 61 -17.32 9.52 -5.29
C ALA A 61 -16.64 8.48 -6.19
N ALA A 62 -16.63 7.20 -5.78
CA ALA A 62 -16.08 6.11 -6.59
C ALA A 62 -16.78 6.01 -7.96
N ARG A 63 -18.11 6.15 -8.02
CA ARG A 63 -18.85 6.19 -9.29
C ARG A 63 -18.47 7.39 -10.16
N ALA A 64 -18.29 8.57 -9.59
CA ALA A 64 -17.88 9.77 -10.34
C ALA A 64 -16.48 9.61 -10.96
N ILE A 65 -15.55 8.95 -10.26
CA ILE A 65 -14.18 8.66 -10.75
C ILE A 65 -14.19 7.59 -11.86
N VAL A 66 -15.10 6.63 -11.78
CA VAL A 66 -15.25 5.56 -12.79
C VAL A 66 -15.93 6.07 -14.06
N ALA A 67 -16.71 7.15 -13.98
CA ALA A 67 -17.35 7.78 -15.14
C ALA A 67 -16.36 8.53 -16.06
N ILE A 68 -15.08 8.64 -15.68
CA ILE A 68 -14.04 9.29 -16.48
C ILE A 68 -13.25 8.23 -17.23
N GLU A 69 -13.26 8.34 -18.56
CA GLU A 69 -12.66 7.38 -19.49
C GLU A 69 -11.14 7.27 -19.32
N ASN A 70 -10.44 8.41 -19.25
CA ASN A 70 -9.00 8.46 -19.00
C ASN A 70 -8.72 8.61 -17.49
N PRO A 71 -8.15 7.59 -16.80
CA PRO A 71 -7.85 7.70 -15.38
C PRO A 71 -6.88 8.84 -15.03
N ALA A 72 -5.97 9.21 -15.94
CA ALA A 72 -4.97 10.25 -15.69
C ALA A 72 -5.57 11.66 -15.58
N ASP A 73 -6.74 11.90 -16.18
CA ASP A 73 -7.48 13.17 -16.10
C ASP A 73 -8.08 13.41 -14.70
N VAL A 74 -8.05 12.42 -13.81
CA VAL A 74 -8.39 12.58 -12.39
C VAL A 74 -7.15 13.07 -11.65
N CYS A 75 -7.25 14.24 -11.04
CA CYS A 75 -6.18 14.82 -10.25
C CYS A 75 -6.47 14.70 -8.76
N VAL A 76 -5.48 14.25 -8.00
CA VAL A 76 -5.58 14.03 -6.55
C VAL A 76 -4.54 14.88 -5.81
N ILE A 77 -5.01 15.66 -4.84
CA ILE A 77 -4.18 16.65 -4.15
C ILE A 77 -4.22 16.46 -2.63
N SER A 78 -3.03 16.53 -2.02
CA SER A 78 -2.84 16.64 -0.58
C SER A 78 -1.62 17.51 -0.28
N SER A 79 -1.85 18.75 0.15
CA SER A 79 -0.79 19.58 0.72
C SER A 79 -0.32 19.05 2.06
N ARG A 80 -1.25 18.52 2.87
CA ARG A 80 -0.98 18.08 4.24
C ARG A 80 -0.22 16.75 4.27
N ASN A 81 0.83 16.68 5.10
CA ASN A 81 1.73 15.53 5.28
C ASN A 81 0.97 14.19 5.39
N THR A 82 -0.04 14.13 6.26
CA THR A 82 -0.85 12.93 6.55
C THR A 82 -1.47 12.24 5.32
N GLY A 83 -1.70 12.99 4.24
CA GLY A 83 -2.32 12.50 3.02
C GLY A 83 -1.36 12.30 1.85
N GLN A 84 -0.14 12.84 1.90
CA GLN A 84 0.81 12.80 0.77
C GLN A 84 1.15 11.36 0.34
N ARG A 85 1.48 10.49 1.31
CA ARG A 85 1.74 9.06 1.06
C ARG A 85 0.49 8.31 0.57
N ALA A 86 -0.67 8.62 1.16
CA ALA A 86 -1.94 7.99 0.78
C ALA A 86 -2.33 8.32 -0.68
N VAL A 87 -2.15 9.58 -1.09
CA VAL A 87 -2.41 10.09 -2.44
C VAL A 87 -1.46 9.46 -3.47
N LEU A 88 -0.16 9.36 -3.16
CA LEU A 88 0.82 8.65 -3.99
C LEU A 88 0.40 7.19 -4.25
N LYS A 89 0.02 6.46 -3.19
CA LYS A 89 -0.40 5.05 -3.32
C LYS A 89 -1.74 4.92 -4.06
N PHE A 90 -2.70 5.80 -3.78
CA PHE A 90 -3.99 5.86 -4.48
C PHE A 90 -3.80 6.01 -5.99
N ALA A 91 -2.94 6.94 -6.41
CA ALA A 91 -2.68 7.19 -7.82
C ALA A 91 -1.93 6.05 -8.50
N SER A 92 -0.94 5.45 -7.84
CA SER A 92 -0.29 4.24 -8.37
C SER A 92 -1.27 3.07 -8.57
N ALA A 93 -2.34 2.99 -7.77
CA ALA A 93 -3.37 1.96 -7.88
C ALA A 93 -4.43 2.28 -8.94
N THR A 94 -4.77 3.56 -9.14
CA THR A 94 -5.88 3.98 -10.02
C THR A 94 -5.46 4.58 -11.36
N GLY A 95 -4.18 4.89 -11.56
CA GLY A 95 -3.66 5.59 -12.73
C GLY A 95 -3.96 7.11 -12.74
N ALA A 96 -4.32 7.69 -11.60
CA ALA A 96 -4.61 9.11 -11.46
C ALA A 96 -3.34 9.99 -11.45
N THR A 97 -3.47 11.28 -11.73
CA THR A 97 -2.37 12.26 -11.56
C THR A 97 -2.38 12.86 -10.15
N THR A 98 -1.20 13.25 -9.63
CA THR A 98 -1.06 13.69 -8.24
C THR A 98 -0.27 14.97 -8.04
N PHE A 99 -0.71 15.75 -7.06
CA PHE A 99 0.09 16.79 -6.42
C PHE A 99 0.18 16.52 -4.92
N HIS A 100 1.38 16.13 -4.48
CA HIS A 100 1.73 15.85 -3.08
C HIS A 100 2.64 16.96 -2.57
N GLY A 101 2.27 17.56 -1.43
CA GLY A 101 2.99 18.69 -0.85
C GLY A 101 2.50 20.03 -1.40
N ARG A 102 3.37 21.04 -1.43
CA ARG A 102 2.98 22.42 -1.75
C ARG A 102 2.42 22.53 -3.17
N PHE A 103 1.12 22.79 -3.28
CA PHE A 103 0.48 23.14 -4.55
C PHE A 103 1.04 24.46 -5.09
N THR A 104 1.34 24.50 -6.39
CA THR A 104 1.84 25.70 -7.06
C THR A 104 0.65 26.53 -7.55
N PRO A 105 0.48 27.79 -7.12
CA PRO A 105 -0.61 28.62 -7.61
C PRO A 105 -0.51 28.83 -9.13
N GLY A 106 -1.64 28.73 -9.81
CA GLY A 106 -1.76 28.81 -11.26
C GLY A 106 -1.61 27.47 -11.99
N THR A 107 -1.49 26.34 -11.30
CA THR A 107 -1.35 25.01 -11.92
C THR A 107 -2.51 24.66 -12.85
N PHE A 108 -3.72 25.14 -12.56
CA PHE A 108 -4.91 24.90 -13.42
C PHE A 108 -5.25 26.06 -14.36
N THR A 109 -4.69 27.25 -14.15
CA THR A 109 -5.09 28.46 -14.89
C THR A 109 -4.00 29.04 -15.79
N ASN A 110 -2.73 28.74 -15.53
CA ASN A 110 -1.59 29.33 -16.24
C ASN A 110 -0.94 28.33 -17.20
N GLN A 111 -1.36 28.39 -18.47
CA GLN A 111 -0.88 27.56 -19.58
C GLN A 111 0.64 27.66 -19.86
N ILE A 112 1.33 28.69 -19.33
CA ILE A 112 2.78 28.87 -19.52
C ILE A 112 3.59 28.02 -18.52
N GLN A 113 3.00 27.56 -17.41
CA GLN A 113 3.72 26.75 -16.43
C GLN A 113 3.98 25.32 -16.94
N ALA A 114 5.21 24.81 -16.76
CA ALA A 114 5.54 23.41 -17.08
C ALA A 114 4.71 22.38 -16.27
N ALA A 115 4.23 22.79 -15.08
CA ALA A 115 3.36 22.00 -14.22
C ALA A 115 1.87 22.06 -14.61
N PHE A 116 1.49 22.83 -15.65
CA PHE A 116 0.10 23.03 -16.06
C PHE A 116 -0.64 21.71 -16.32
N ARG A 117 -1.84 21.56 -15.76
CA ARG A 117 -2.72 20.39 -15.94
C ARG A 117 -4.18 20.83 -15.99
N GLU A 118 -4.96 20.15 -16.83
CA GLU A 118 -6.41 20.37 -16.98
C GLU A 118 -7.18 19.11 -16.54
N PRO A 119 -7.27 18.80 -15.24
CA PRO A 119 -7.97 17.60 -14.80
C PRO A 119 -9.49 17.75 -14.93
N ARG A 120 -10.16 16.66 -15.29
CA ARG A 120 -11.63 16.60 -15.44
C ARG A 120 -12.35 16.37 -14.11
N LEU A 121 -11.62 15.99 -13.06
CA LEU A 121 -12.13 15.84 -11.70
C LEU A 121 -11.00 16.02 -10.70
N LEU A 122 -11.29 16.74 -9.61
CA LEU A 122 -10.38 17.00 -8.52
C LEU A 122 -10.77 16.19 -7.27
N ILE A 123 -9.80 15.56 -6.59
CA ILE A 123 -10.01 14.96 -5.27
C ILE A 123 -9.04 15.58 -4.25
N VAL A 124 -9.57 16.00 -3.10
CA VAL A 124 -8.87 16.83 -2.10
C VAL A 124 -8.93 16.20 -0.70
N THR A 125 -7.82 16.26 0.06
CA THR A 125 -7.75 15.68 1.42
C THR A 125 -8.31 16.53 2.54
N ASP A 126 -8.20 17.85 2.45
CA ASP A 126 -8.74 18.74 3.47
C ASP A 126 -9.03 20.11 2.84
N PRO A 127 -10.30 20.51 2.67
CA PRO A 127 -10.65 21.77 2.01
C PRO A 127 -10.12 23.01 2.74
N ARG A 128 -9.67 22.88 4.01
CA ARG A 128 -9.02 23.98 4.75
C ARG A 128 -7.56 24.15 4.35
N ALA A 129 -6.80 23.05 4.25
CA ALA A 129 -5.40 23.07 3.85
C ALA A 129 -5.27 23.31 2.34
N ASP A 130 -6.08 22.58 1.56
CA ASP A 130 -6.09 22.54 0.11
C ASP A 130 -7.08 23.55 -0.50
N HIS A 131 -7.26 24.73 0.12
CA HIS A 131 -8.20 25.74 -0.38
C HIS A 131 -7.78 26.37 -1.72
N GLN A 132 -6.48 26.40 -2.03
CA GLN A 132 -5.93 26.95 -3.28
C GLN A 132 -6.34 26.17 -4.54
N PRO A 133 -6.21 24.83 -4.63
CA PRO A 133 -6.74 24.10 -5.78
C PRO A 133 -8.28 24.15 -5.86
N LEU A 134 -9.00 24.34 -4.75
CA LEU A 134 -10.46 24.52 -4.77
C LEU A 134 -10.89 25.88 -5.36
N THR A 135 -10.14 26.96 -5.09
CA THR A 135 -10.40 28.25 -5.77
C THR A 135 -10.03 28.19 -7.24
N GLU A 136 -8.93 27.54 -7.61
CA GLU A 136 -8.56 27.38 -9.02
C GLU A 136 -9.52 26.48 -9.81
N ALA A 137 -10.03 25.40 -9.22
CA ALA A 137 -11.08 24.57 -9.83
C ALA A 137 -12.34 25.37 -10.19
N SER A 138 -12.69 26.39 -9.39
CA SER A 138 -13.84 27.27 -9.66
C SER A 138 -13.66 28.20 -10.88
N TYR A 139 -12.42 28.46 -11.32
CA TYR A 139 -12.17 29.24 -12.53
C TYR A 139 -12.26 28.40 -13.82
N VAL A 140 -12.08 27.08 -13.72
CA VAL A 140 -11.97 26.15 -14.86
C VAL A 140 -13.15 25.16 -14.92
N ASN A 141 -14.14 25.31 -14.02
CA ASN A 141 -15.33 24.46 -13.90
C ASN A 141 -15.02 22.97 -13.65
N ILE A 142 -13.99 22.69 -12.86
CA ILE A 142 -13.58 21.32 -12.53
C ILE A 142 -14.42 20.83 -11.34
N PRO A 143 -15.17 19.71 -11.45
CA PRO A 143 -15.94 19.16 -10.35
C PRO A 143 -15.01 18.61 -9.25
N THR A 144 -15.36 18.84 -7.99
CA THR A 144 -14.49 18.55 -6.85
C THR A 144 -15.10 17.60 -5.83
N ILE A 145 -14.26 16.69 -5.34
CA ILE A 145 -14.55 15.75 -4.27
C ILE A 145 -13.61 16.06 -3.11
N ALA A 146 -14.12 16.16 -1.88
CA ALA A 146 -13.27 16.43 -0.72
C ALA A 146 -13.57 15.50 0.46
N LEU A 147 -12.50 15.11 1.17
CA LEU A 147 -12.59 14.51 2.49
C LEU A 147 -12.85 15.61 3.54
N CYS A 148 -14.07 15.65 4.08
CA CYS A 148 -14.56 16.74 4.93
C CYS A 148 -14.79 16.27 6.37
N ASN A 149 -14.26 17.01 7.33
CA ASN A 149 -14.58 16.85 8.74
C ASN A 149 -15.75 17.77 9.14
N THR A 150 -16.26 17.64 10.36
CA THR A 150 -17.40 18.45 10.82
C THR A 150 -17.10 19.95 10.83
N ASP A 151 -15.84 20.36 10.97
CA ASP A 151 -15.38 21.75 10.91
C ASP A 151 -14.83 22.19 9.54
N SER A 152 -15.02 21.38 8.49
CA SER A 152 -14.59 21.71 7.12
C SER A 152 -15.65 22.54 6.39
N PRO A 153 -15.30 23.67 5.74
CA PRO A 153 -16.22 24.41 4.89
C PRO A 153 -16.46 23.64 3.58
N LEU A 154 -17.71 23.62 3.09
CA LEU A 154 -18.08 22.97 1.82
C LEU A 154 -18.15 23.94 0.63
N ARG A 155 -17.49 25.11 0.72
CA ARG A 155 -17.43 26.07 -0.39
C ARG A 155 -16.62 25.48 -1.53
N TYR A 156 -17.21 25.46 -2.74
CA TYR A 156 -16.63 24.85 -3.94
C TYR A 156 -16.36 23.33 -3.83
N VAL A 157 -17.12 22.62 -2.99
CA VAL A 157 -17.08 21.15 -2.86
C VAL A 157 -18.39 20.55 -3.34
N ASP A 158 -18.37 19.78 -4.44
CA ASP A 158 -19.58 19.15 -4.99
C ASP A 158 -19.92 17.85 -4.23
N ILE A 159 -18.90 17.04 -3.95
CA ILE A 159 -19.05 15.77 -3.21
C ILE A 159 -18.20 15.81 -1.94
N SER A 160 -18.86 16.11 -0.82
CA SER A 160 -18.29 15.92 0.52
C SER A 160 -18.38 14.45 0.95
N ILE A 161 -17.23 13.85 1.25
CA ILE A 161 -17.14 12.58 1.96
C ILE A 161 -16.90 12.90 3.43
N PRO A 162 -17.89 12.74 4.32
CA PRO A 162 -17.71 13.01 5.74
C PRO A 162 -16.76 11.98 6.36
N CYS A 163 -15.69 12.42 7.02
CA CYS A 163 -14.74 11.56 7.72
C CYS A 163 -13.88 12.36 8.72
N ASN A 164 -13.28 11.67 9.69
CA ASN A 164 -12.19 12.25 10.49
C ASN A 164 -10.98 12.54 9.60
N ASN A 165 -10.89 13.75 9.06
CA ASN A 165 -9.76 14.14 8.23
C ASN A 165 -8.52 14.56 9.03
N LYS A 166 -8.41 14.30 10.35
CA LYS A 166 -7.24 14.72 11.17
C LYS A 166 -6.31 13.57 11.56
N GLY A 167 -6.84 12.38 11.84
CA GLY A 167 -6.02 11.20 12.17
C GLY A 167 -5.35 10.55 10.96
N HIS A 168 -4.06 10.22 11.07
CA HIS A 168 -3.24 9.59 10.02
C HIS A 168 -3.86 8.27 9.51
N HIS A 169 -4.24 7.38 10.43
CA HIS A 169 -4.94 6.12 10.16
C HIS A 169 -6.26 6.33 9.40
N SER A 170 -7.06 7.31 9.82
CA SER A 170 -8.35 7.62 9.18
C SER A 170 -8.16 8.09 7.73
N VAL A 171 -7.26 9.06 7.50
CA VAL A 171 -7.01 9.61 6.15
C VAL A 171 -6.53 8.52 5.19
N GLY A 172 -5.53 7.72 5.58
CA GLY A 172 -5.02 6.65 4.71
C GLY A 172 -6.05 5.55 4.45
N LEU A 173 -6.88 5.19 5.45
CA LEU A 173 -7.96 4.24 5.28
C LEU A 173 -9.01 4.75 4.27
N MET A 174 -9.40 6.03 4.35
CA MET A 174 -10.37 6.60 3.40
C MET A 174 -9.87 6.51 1.96
N TRP A 175 -8.59 6.78 1.71
CA TRP A 175 -7.96 6.61 0.39
C TRP A 175 -7.89 5.15 -0.06
N TRP A 176 -7.49 4.24 0.82
CA TRP A 176 -7.46 2.80 0.53
C TRP A 176 -8.84 2.27 0.16
N MET A 177 -9.87 2.61 0.94
CA MET A 177 -11.27 2.25 0.68
C MET A 177 -11.76 2.79 -0.67
N LEU A 178 -11.41 4.04 -0.98
CA LEU A 178 -11.82 4.69 -2.23
C LEU A 178 -11.11 4.06 -3.45
N ALA A 179 -9.82 3.75 -3.36
CA ALA A 179 -9.09 3.00 -4.42
C ALA A 179 -9.71 1.62 -4.66
N ARG A 180 -9.96 0.88 -3.58
CA ARG A 180 -10.55 -0.46 -3.60
C ARG A 180 -11.92 -0.47 -4.28
N GLU A 181 -12.79 0.49 -3.95
CA GLU A 181 -14.12 0.57 -4.59
C GLU A 181 -14.06 1.03 -6.04
N VAL A 182 -13.13 1.93 -6.42
CA VAL A 182 -12.90 2.31 -7.84
C VAL A 182 -12.43 1.09 -8.65
N LEU A 183 -11.46 0.32 -8.16
CA LEU A 183 -10.96 -0.89 -8.82
C LEU A 183 -12.02 -2.00 -8.93
N ARG A 184 -12.87 -2.15 -7.90
CA ARG A 184 -14.04 -3.05 -7.94
C ARG A 184 -15.08 -2.62 -8.97
N MET A 185 -15.28 -1.32 -9.17
CA MET A 185 -16.21 -0.80 -10.18
C MET A 185 -15.64 -0.87 -11.61
N ARG A 186 -14.31 -0.76 -11.77
CA ARG A 186 -13.62 -1.00 -13.05
C ARG A 186 -13.47 -2.48 -13.42
N GLY A 187 -13.88 -3.40 -12.54
CA GLY A 187 -13.78 -4.85 -12.76
C GLY A 187 -12.38 -5.44 -12.61
N THR A 188 -11.39 -4.65 -12.20
CA THR A 188 -10.00 -5.11 -12.00
C THR A 188 -9.86 -6.06 -10.81
N ILE A 189 -10.74 -5.92 -9.80
CA ILE A 189 -10.75 -6.73 -8.57
C ILE A 189 -12.18 -7.20 -8.30
N SER A 190 -12.35 -8.49 -7.99
CA SER A 190 -13.66 -9.03 -7.58
C SER A 190 -14.09 -8.53 -6.19
N ARG A 191 -15.39 -8.64 -5.86
CA ARG A 191 -15.91 -8.30 -4.52
C ARG A 191 -15.85 -9.45 -3.50
N GLU A 192 -15.59 -10.65 -4.00
CA GLU A 192 -15.55 -11.90 -3.24
C GLU A 192 -14.15 -12.14 -2.66
N HIS A 193 -13.11 -11.95 -3.46
CA HIS A 193 -11.73 -12.07 -3.01
C HIS A 193 -11.31 -10.81 -2.22
N PRO A 194 -10.55 -10.97 -1.12
CA PRO A 194 -9.96 -9.83 -0.41
C PRO A 194 -8.93 -9.14 -1.31
N TRP A 195 -8.74 -7.83 -1.10
CA TRP A 195 -7.67 -7.11 -1.81
C TRP A 195 -6.34 -7.33 -1.08
N GLU A 196 -5.33 -7.83 -1.80
CA GLU A 196 -4.00 -8.16 -1.28
C GLU A 196 -3.27 -6.98 -0.63
N VAL A 197 -3.54 -5.75 -1.11
CA VAL A 197 -2.89 -4.54 -0.59
C VAL A 197 -3.51 -4.19 0.77
N MET A 198 -2.71 -4.22 1.83
CA MET A 198 -3.15 -3.82 3.18
C MET A 198 -3.41 -2.30 3.30
N PRO A 199 -4.38 -1.87 4.16
CA PRO A 199 -4.65 -0.45 4.41
C PRO A 199 -3.42 0.33 4.88
N ASP A 200 -2.58 -0.30 5.70
CA ASP A 200 -1.42 0.30 6.36
C ASP A 200 -0.36 0.84 5.39
N LEU A 201 -0.35 0.36 4.14
CA LEU A 201 0.51 0.90 3.08
C LEU A 201 0.19 2.39 2.80
N TYR A 202 -1.08 2.78 2.95
CA TYR A 202 -1.60 4.13 2.72
C TYR A 202 -1.48 5.03 3.95
N PHE A 203 -1.20 4.49 5.14
CA PHE A 203 -0.99 5.33 6.31
C PHE A 203 0.30 6.13 6.14
N TYR A 204 0.21 7.42 6.46
CA TYR A 204 1.38 8.23 6.72
C TYR A 204 2.04 7.74 8.02
N ARG A 205 3.35 7.53 7.98
CA ARG A 205 4.23 7.28 9.13
C ARG A 205 5.18 8.46 9.21
N ASP A 206 5.51 8.91 10.43
CA ASP A 206 6.48 9.98 10.59
C ASP A 206 7.90 9.45 10.31
N PRO A 207 8.79 10.23 9.65
CA PRO A 207 10.13 9.76 9.28
C PRO A 207 10.95 9.23 10.46
N GLU A 208 10.86 9.89 11.62
CA GLU A 208 11.52 9.48 12.86
C GLU A 208 11.02 8.12 13.39
N GLU A 209 9.73 7.80 13.17
CA GLU A 209 9.18 6.48 13.51
C GLU A 209 9.67 5.41 12.53
N ILE A 210 9.82 5.74 11.24
CA ILE A 210 10.38 4.83 10.24
C ILE A 210 11.82 4.48 10.59
N GLU A 211 12.67 5.48 10.83
CA GLU A 211 14.09 5.25 11.21
C GLU A 211 14.20 4.39 12.48
N LYS A 212 13.33 4.63 13.47
CA LYS A 212 13.30 3.84 14.71
C LYS A 212 12.75 2.42 14.52
N GLU A 213 11.74 2.24 13.67
CA GLU A 213 11.24 0.91 13.30
C GLU A 213 12.29 0.11 12.52
N GLU A 214 13.01 0.75 11.61
CA GLU A 214 14.09 0.15 10.82
C GLU A 214 15.30 -0.20 11.70
N GLN A 215 15.71 0.67 12.63
CA GLN A 215 16.72 0.38 13.65
C GLN A 215 16.29 -0.80 14.53
N ALA A 216 15.07 -0.79 15.07
CA ALA A 216 14.55 -1.90 15.88
C ALA A 216 14.35 -3.20 15.09
N ALA A 217 14.13 -3.13 13.78
CA ALA A 217 14.09 -4.29 12.89
C ALA A 217 15.49 -4.83 12.60
N ALA A 218 16.48 -3.96 12.40
CA ALA A 218 17.89 -4.34 12.28
C ALA A 218 18.43 -4.97 13.56
N GLU A 219 18.17 -4.37 14.73
CA GLU A 219 18.48 -4.97 16.04
C GLU A 219 17.83 -6.34 16.21
N LYS A 220 16.54 -6.50 15.86
CA LYS A 220 15.86 -7.79 15.90
C LYS A 220 16.39 -8.80 14.89
N ALA A 221 16.91 -8.36 13.74
CA ALA A 221 17.54 -9.23 12.75
C ALA A 221 18.88 -9.74 13.29
N VAL A 222 19.73 -8.84 13.81
CA VAL A 222 21.01 -9.20 14.45
C VAL A 222 20.79 -10.14 15.63
N VAL A 223 19.88 -9.83 16.56
CA VAL A 223 19.54 -10.71 17.69
C VAL A 223 18.97 -12.06 17.24
N LYS A 224 18.27 -12.11 16.10
CA LYS A 224 17.77 -13.39 15.54
C LYS A 224 18.88 -14.22 14.89
N GLU A 225 19.88 -13.59 14.27
CA GLU A 225 21.06 -14.27 13.74
C GLU A 225 21.97 -14.75 14.90
N GLU A 226 22.18 -13.93 15.93
CA GLU A 226 22.88 -14.33 17.16
C GLU A 226 22.19 -15.51 17.86
N PHE A 227 20.87 -15.46 18.01
CA PHE A 227 20.07 -16.56 18.59
C PHE A 227 20.09 -17.85 17.74
N GLN A 228 20.29 -17.73 16.41
CA GLN A 228 20.52 -18.88 15.54
C GLN A 228 21.96 -19.41 15.62
N GLY A 229 22.94 -18.59 15.97
CA GLY A 229 24.33 -18.98 16.20
C GLY A 229 24.55 -19.72 17.53
N GLU A 230 23.82 -19.38 18.59
CA GLU A 230 24.04 -19.94 19.93
C GLU A 230 23.33 -21.27 20.21
N TRP A 231 22.40 -21.75 19.37
CA TRP A 231 21.75 -23.05 19.57
C TRP A 231 22.51 -24.21 18.94
N SER A 232 23.78 -24.40 19.33
CA SER A 232 24.45 -25.69 19.18
C SER A 232 24.06 -26.61 20.35
N ALA A 233 23.18 -27.58 20.09
CA ALA A 233 22.83 -28.58 21.10
C ALA A 233 24.08 -29.41 21.48
N PRO A 234 24.43 -29.56 22.77
CA PRO A 234 25.53 -30.43 23.17
C PRO A 234 25.18 -31.89 22.82
N GLN A 235 26.02 -32.54 22.02
CA GLN A 235 25.91 -33.97 21.74
C GLN A 235 26.13 -34.76 23.04
N ALA A 236 25.04 -35.29 23.61
CA ALA A 236 25.11 -36.26 24.68
C ALA A 236 25.42 -37.65 24.11
N GLU A 237 26.62 -38.15 24.36
CA GLU A 237 26.98 -39.54 24.06
C GLU A 237 26.16 -40.51 24.93
N PHE A 238 25.09 -41.06 24.37
CA PHE A 238 24.32 -42.14 25.00
C PHE A 238 24.87 -43.50 24.57
N ALA A 239 25.78 -44.06 25.36
CA ALA A 239 26.14 -45.47 25.27
C ALA A 239 24.96 -46.35 25.72
N GLN A 240 24.48 -47.22 24.85
CA GLN A 240 23.45 -48.21 25.22
C GLN A 240 24.08 -49.39 25.96
N PRO A 241 23.54 -49.83 27.11
CA PRO A 241 23.94 -51.09 27.73
C PRO A 241 23.31 -52.28 26.99
N GLU A 242 24.09 -53.33 26.77
CA GLU A 242 23.62 -54.58 26.14
C GLU A 242 22.55 -55.27 27.01
N VAL A 243 21.43 -55.65 26.37
CA VAL A 243 20.47 -56.61 26.95
C VAL A 243 20.74 -57.96 26.29
N THR A 244 21.11 -58.95 27.11
CA THR A 244 21.41 -60.32 26.68
C THR A 244 20.13 -61.12 26.44
N ASP A 245 19.82 -61.38 25.16
CA ASP A 245 18.71 -62.25 24.79
C ASP A 245 19.11 -63.74 24.94
N TRP A 246 18.24 -64.52 25.58
CA TRP A 246 18.45 -65.94 25.92
C TRP A 246 17.42 -66.80 25.18
N SER A 247 17.76 -67.36 24.02
CA SER A 247 17.47 -68.77 23.66
C SER A 247 17.85 -69.12 22.21
N GLU A 248 18.73 -70.10 22.04
CA GLU A 248 18.84 -70.89 20.79
C GLU A 248 17.93 -72.12 20.86
N GLY A 249 17.33 -72.56 19.74
CA GLY A 249 16.85 -73.95 19.65
C GLY A 249 15.81 -74.33 18.57
N VAL A 250 16.26 -74.54 17.31
CA VAL A 250 15.79 -75.60 16.36
C VAL A 250 14.32 -75.59 15.82
N ALA A 251 13.93 -76.00 14.59
CA ALA A 251 14.45 -75.87 13.20
C ALA A 251 13.42 -76.40 12.14
N VAL A 252 13.20 -75.69 11.01
CA VAL A 252 12.66 -76.09 9.65
C VAL A 252 11.27 -76.81 9.49
N PRO A 253 10.64 -76.94 8.27
CA PRO A 253 10.89 -76.33 6.92
C PRO A 253 9.66 -75.84 6.07
N SER A 254 9.93 -75.02 5.02
CA SER A 254 9.35 -74.87 3.63
C SER A 254 7.81 -74.99 3.33
N VAL A 255 7.16 -74.41 2.28
CA VAL A 255 7.52 -73.93 0.90
C VAL A 255 6.61 -72.70 0.45
N PRO A 256 6.43 -72.23 -0.83
CA PRO A 256 6.70 -70.81 -1.21
C PRO A 256 5.52 -70.02 -1.88
N ILE A 257 5.80 -68.77 -2.35
CA ILE A 257 5.22 -67.98 -3.50
C ILE A 257 5.48 -66.48 -3.23
N GLN A 258 5.88 -65.57 -4.11
CA GLN A 258 6.52 -65.58 -5.45
C GLN A 258 7.30 -64.24 -5.60
N GLN A 259 8.47 -64.25 -6.24
CA GLN A 259 9.16 -63.02 -6.69
C GLN A 259 9.00 -62.84 -8.21
N PHE A 260 8.81 -61.60 -8.67
CA PHE A 260 8.90 -61.27 -10.10
C PHE A 260 10.38 -61.04 -10.49
N PRO A 261 10.87 -61.62 -11.59
CA PRO A 261 12.28 -61.51 -11.98
C PRO A 261 12.58 -60.25 -12.79
N ALA A 262 13.72 -59.63 -12.49
CA ALA A 262 14.44 -58.83 -13.48
C ALA A 262 15.27 -59.76 -14.38
N ALA A 263 15.32 -59.46 -15.67
CA ALA A 263 16.15 -60.16 -16.67
C ALA A 263 16.90 -59.14 -17.54
N ALA A 264 18.03 -59.56 -18.12
CA ALA A 264 19.14 -58.68 -18.46
C ALA A 264 19.14 -58.08 -19.89
N ALA A 265 20.05 -57.10 -20.03
CA ALA A 265 20.51 -56.30 -21.18
C ALA A 265 21.02 -57.14 -22.40
N PRO A 266 21.52 -56.56 -23.54
CA PRO A 266 21.95 -55.16 -23.74
C PRO A 266 21.73 -54.49 -25.13
N VAL A 267 21.99 -53.17 -25.23
CA VAL A 267 23.00 -52.51 -26.11
C VAL A 267 22.94 -50.96 -25.96
N LYS A 268 24.08 -50.28 -26.21
CA LYS A 268 24.41 -48.84 -26.05
C LYS A 268 23.59 -47.96 -27.04
N THR A 269 23.45 -46.62 -26.94
CA THR A 269 24.08 -45.49 -26.21
C THR A 269 22.99 -44.50 -25.72
N GLY A 270 23.23 -43.45 -24.93
CA GLY A 270 24.43 -42.86 -24.31
C GLY A 270 24.14 -41.45 -23.73
N GLU A 271 25.17 -40.75 -23.25
CA GLU A 271 25.20 -39.38 -22.69
C GLU A 271 24.37 -39.10 -21.41
N THR A 272 25.01 -38.44 -20.45
CA THR A 272 24.56 -38.30 -19.05
C THR A 272 24.29 -36.84 -18.71
N PHE A 273 23.11 -36.54 -18.13
CA PHE A 273 22.90 -35.31 -17.37
C PHE A 273 23.37 -35.51 -15.92
N ALA A 274 24.35 -34.72 -15.49
CA ALA A 274 24.73 -34.60 -14.09
C ALA A 274 24.10 -33.32 -13.52
N ALA A 275 23.60 -33.40 -12.28
CA ALA A 275 23.08 -32.24 -11.56
C ALA A 275 24.25 -31.39 -11.03
N GLU A 276 24.18 -30.08 -11.21
CA GLU A 276 25.19 -29.14 -10.69
C GLU A 276 24.91 -28.81 -9.22
N ASP A 277 25.93 -28.97 -8.38
CA ASP A 277 25.91 -28.71 -6.94
C ASP A 277 26.52 -27.32 -6.66
N TRP A 278 25.74 -26.42 -6.06
CA TRP A 278 26.04 -24.98 -6.02
C TRP A 278 26.77 -24.56 -4.74
N SER A 279 27.92 -25.16 -4.45
CA SER A 279 28.81 -24.67 -3.38
C SER A 279 30.30 -24.89 -3.68
N THR A 280 30.94 -23.93 -4.36
CA THR A 280 32.36 -23.56 -4.20
C THR A 280 32.72 -22.37 -5.11
N GLN A 281 32.78 -21.17 -4.55
CA GLN A 281 33.48 -20.03 -5.17
C GLN A 281 34.91 -19.93 -4.61
N PRO A 282 35.95 -19.80 -5.46
CA PRO A 282 37.17 -19.09 -5.12
C PRO A 282 37.03 -17.60 -5.53
N ALA A 283 37.51 -16.71 -4.67
CA ALA A 283 37.62 -15.28 -4.99
C ALA A 283 38.89 -15.01 -5.80
N THR A 284 38.77 -14.18 -6.84
CA THR A 284 39.57 -12.95 -7.12
C THR A 284 39.37 -12.53 -8.58
N GLU A 285 38.90 -11.30 -8.83
CA GLU A 285 39.65 -10.27 -9.58
C GLU A 285 38.83 -9.00 -9.81
N ASP A 286 39.48 -7.90 -9.45
CA ASP A 286 39.08 -6.50 -9.45
C ASP A 286 38.51 -5.98 -10.78
N TRP A 287 37.31 -5.39 -10.75
CA TRP A 287 36.73 -4.60 -11.86
C TRP A 287 36.36 -3.18 -11.41
N SER A 288 37.28 -2.52 -10.71
CA SER A 288 37.21 -1.08 -10.44
C SER A 288 37.97 -0.26 -11.50
N THR A 289 37.32 0.08 -12.61
CA THR A 289 37.74 1.23 -13.46
C THR A 289 36.63 1.63 -14.44
N ALA A 290 35.93 2.73 -14.15
CA ALA A 290 35.12 3.41 -15.16
C ALA A 290 36.04 4.22 -16.08
N PRO A 291 35.82 4.22 -17.42
CA PRO A 291 36.61 5.05 -18.32
C PRO A 291 36.21 6.52 -18.18
N THR A 292 37.12 7.33 -17.64
CA THR A 292 36.94 8.78 -17.52
C THR A 292 36.89 9.42 -18.92
N ALA A 293 35.72 9.92 -19.33
CA ALA A 293 35.61 10.72 -20.54
C ALA A 293 36.40 12.02 -20.36
N GLN A 294 37.38 12.28 -21.23
CA GLN A 294 38.21 13.46 -21.17
C GLN A 294 37.39 14.73 -21.44
N ALA A 295 37.50 15.71 -20.53
CA ALA A 295 37.07 17.07 -20.81
C ALA A 295 38.03 17.68 -21.85
N SER A 296 37.50 18.01 -23.03
CA SER A 296 38.23 18.78 -24.03
C SER A 296 38.22 20.26 -23.63
N ASP A 297 39.34 20.73 -23.10
CA ASP A 297 39.59 22.16 -22.88
C ASP A 297 39.60 22.90 -24.22
N TRP A 298 38.78 23.94 -24.35
CA TRP A 298 38.76 24.86 -25.49
C TRP A 298 38.64 26.29 -24.96
N GLY A 299 39.79 26.96 -24.86
CA GLY A 299 39.87 28.32 -24.35
C GLY A 299 39.11 29.32 -25.23
N GLY A 300 38.32 30.19 -24.58
CA GLY A 300 37.63 31.32 -25.19
C GLY A 300 37.75 32.54 -24.28
N ALA A 301 38.21 33.67 -24.84
CA ALA A 301 38.68 34.81 -24.07
C ALA A 301 37.58 35.58 -23.32
N THR A 302 38.03 36.27 -22.27
CA THR A 302 37.35 37.37 -21.58
C THR A 302 36.74 38.41 -22.53
N SER A 303 35.52 38.87 -22.25
CA SER A 303 35.16 40.28 -22.48
C SER A 303 34.07 40.72 -21.50
N ASP A 304 34.39 41.73 -20.68
CA ASP A 304 33.41 42.50 -19.92
C ASP A 304 32.48 43.23 -20.90
N TRP A 305 31.18 43.26 -20.61
CA TRP A 305 30.25 44.27 -21.12
C TRP A 305 29.45 44.86 -19.96
N SER A 306 29.12 46.15 -20.13
CA SER A 306 28.72 47.11 -19.09
C SER A 306 27.28 46.99 -18.61
#